data_AF-A0A8T4XME0-F1
#
_entry.id   AF-A0A8T4XME0-F1
#
_cell.length_a   1.000
_cell.length_b   1.000
_cell.length_c   1.000
_cell.angle_alpha   90.00
_cell.angle_beta   90.00
_cell.angle_gamma   90.00
#
_symmetry.space_group_name_H-M   'P 1'
#
loop_
_entity.id
_entity.type
_entity.pdbx_description
1 polymer ?
#
loop_
_entity_poly.entity_id
_entity_poly.type
_entity_poly.pdbx_seq_one_letter_code
_entity_poly.pdbx_strand_id
1 'polypeptide(L)' 'KPFQELKGFHKTRLLNPGETEKVEIGVDVGSLAIYNGERWIIERGEYEVRVGSSSRDIKLTGRFTIEK' A
#
# COMPACT_ATOMS: atom_id res chain seq x y z
N LYS A 1 8.21 -3.21 -13.62
CA LYS A 1 7.67 -2.47 -12.44
C LYS A 1 8.71 -2.46 -11.33
N PRO A 2 8.75 -1.41 -10.49
CA PRO A 2 9.56 -1.42 -9.26
C PRO A 2 9.20 -2.62 -8.37
N PHE A 3 10.12 -3.02 -7.49
CA PHE A 3 9.87 -4.10 -6.53
C PHE A 3 8.68 -3.80 -5.61
N GLN A 4 8.51 -2.54 -5.22
CA GLN A 4 7.38 -2.03 -4.44
C GLN A 4 7.23 -0.52 -4.67
N GLU A 5 6.03 0.01 -4.40
CA GLU A 5 5.69 1.44 -4.55
C GLU A 5 4.89 1.92 -3.34
N LEU A 6 5.15 3.13 -2.86
CA LEU A 6 4.35 3.73 -1.78
C LEU A 6 3.00 4.17 -2.35
N LYS A 7 1.90 3.59 -1.85
CA LYS A 7 0.53 3.95 -2.26
C LYS A 7 -0.25 4.72 -1.20
N GLY A 8 0.25 4.77 0.03
CA GLY A 8 -0.32 5.57 1.10
C GLY A 8 0.60 5.57 2.32
N PHE A 9 0.47 6.59 3.16
CA PHE A 9 1.19 6.71 4.41
C PHE A 9 0.29 7.39 5.44
N HIS A 10 0.60 7.18 6.71
CA HIS A 10 -0.07 7.84 7.81
C HIS A 10 0.95 8.26 8.85
N LYS A 11 0.68 9.39 9.50
CA LYS A 11 1.42 9.80 10.69
C LYS A 11 0.42 9.84 11.84
N THR A 12 0.70 9.07 12.88
CA THR A 12 -0.14 9.05 14.07
C THR A 12 -0.17 10.43 14.72
N ARG A 13 -1.18 10.65 15.57
CA ARG A 13 -1.15 11.71 16.56
C ARG A 13 0.02 11.52 17.53
N LEU A 14 0.25 12.52 18.37
CA LEU A 14 1.13 12.34 19.53
C LEU A 14 0.50 11.30 20.47
N LEU A 15 1.19 10.18 20.66
CA LEU A 15 0.78 9.10 21.55
C LEU A 15 1.56 9.19 22.85
N ASN A 16 0.86 9.13 23.98
CA ASN A 16 1.50 8.94 25.28
C ASN A 16 2.00 7.49 25.44
N PRO A 17 2.89 7.20 26.40
CA PRO A 17 3.29 5.83 26.68
C PRO A 17 2.09 4.90 26.91
N GLY A 18 1.99 3.84 26.11
CA GLY A 18 0.90 2.86 26.18
C GLY A 18 -0.34 3.19 25.33
N GLU A 19 -0.43 4.39 24.75
CA GLU A 19 -1.53 4.72 23.84
C GLU A 19 -1.36 4.11 22.46
N THR A 20 -2.49 3.85 21.80
CA THR A 20 -2.54 3.32 20.43
C THR A 20 -3.49 4.15 19.57
N GLU A 21 -3.31 4.06 18.26
CA GLU A 21 -4.19 4.65 17.25
C GLU A 21 -4.49 3.60 16.19
N LYS A 22 -5.77 3.43 15.85
CA LYS A 22 -6.18 2.62 14.70
C LYS A 22 -5.98 3.44 13.44
N VAL A 23 -5.19 2.90 12.51
CA VAL A 23 -4.89 3.56 11.23
C VAL A 23 -5.68 2.89 10.11
N GLU A 24 -6.34 3.71 9.29
CA GLU A 24 -7.01 3.29 8.06
C GLU A 24 -6.46 4.14 6.90
N ILE A 25 -5.91 3.47 5.89
CA ILE A 25 -5.34 4.13 4.70
C ILE A 25 -6.15 3.68 3.50
N GLY A 26 -6.93 4.61 2.94
CA GLY A 26 -7.62 4.39 1.67
C GLY A 26 -6.65 4.47 0.50
N VAL A 27 -6.68 3.46 -0.37
CA VAL A 27 -5.91 3.46 -1.62
C VAL A 27 -6.88 3.29 -2.77
N ASP A 28 -6.88 4.24 -3.70
CA ASP A 28 -7.67 4.14 -4.92
C ASP A 28 -7.10 3.03 -5.83
N VAL A 29 -7.95 2.16 -6.34
CA VAL A 29 -7.53 1.03 -7.18
C VAL A 29 -6.89 1.51 -8.48
N GLY A 30 -7.31 2.67 -9.01
CA GLY A 30 -6.69 3.31 -10.18
C GLY A 30 -5.23 3.72 -9.94
N SER A 31 -4.84 4.00 -8.69
CA SER A 31 -3.44 4.32 -8.33
C SER A 31 -2.50 3.12 -8.44
N LEU A 32 -3.03 1.90 -8.58
CA LEU A 32 -2.26 0.67 -8.80
C LEU A 32 -1.94 0.45 -10.29
N ALA A 33 -2.44 1.31 -11.16
CA ALA A 33 -2.20 1.20 -12.59
C ALA A 33 -0.72 1.39 -12.93
N ILE A 34 -0.26 0.65 -13.93
CA ILE A 34 1.04 0.81 -14.56
C ILE A 34 0.85 1.38 -15.97
N TYR A 35 1.77 2.24 -16.40
CA TYR A 35 1.80 2.70 -17.77
C TYR A 35 2.52 1.67 -18.64
N ASN A 36 1.84 1.14 -19.66
CA ASN A 36 2.39 0.11 -20.55
C ASN A 36 3.11 0.67 -21.79
N GLY A 37 3.26 1.99 -21.91
CA GLY A 37 3.80 2.67 -23.09
C GLY A 37 2.73 3.34 -23.96
N GLU A 38 1.45 2.99 -23.79
CA GLU A 38 0.33 3.57 -24.53
C GLU A 38 -0.74 4.13 -23.59
N ARG A 39 -1.14 3.35 -22.58
CA ARG A 39 -2.20 3.68 -21.65
C ARG A 39 -1.90 3.16 -20.23
N TRP A 40 -2.64 3.69 -19.26
CA TRP A 40 -2.66 3.18 -17.90
C TRP A 40 -3.52 1.92 -17.83
N ILE A 41 -2.96 0.84 -17.27
CA ILE A 41 -3.66 -0.43 -17.09
C ILE A 41 -3.50 -0.90 -15.64
N ILE A 42 -4.55 -1.49 -15.08
CA ILE A 42 -4.45 -2.26 -13.84
C ILE A 42 -4.20 -3.72 -14.24
N GLU A 43 -3.12 -4.30 -13.74
CA GLU A 43 -2.84 -5.72 -13.97
C GLU A 43 -3.78 -6.57 -13.10
N ARG A 44 -4.34 -7.64 -13.65
CA ARG A 44 -5.04 -8.64 -12.86
C ARG A 44 -4.03 -9.49 -12.11
N GLY A 45 -4.44 -10.01 -10.95
CA GLY A 45 -3.62 -10.92 -10.16
C GLY A 45 -3.57 -10.55 -8.69
N GLU A 46 -2.67 -11.23 -7.98
CA GLU A 46 -2.45 -11.02 -6.56
C GLU A 46 -1.51 -9.83 -6.31
N TYR A 47 -1.91 -8.96 -5.40
CA TYR A 47 -1.14 -7.82 -4.92
C TYR A 47 -0.81 -8.03 -3.46
N GLU A 48 0.44 -7.79 -3.08
CA GLU A 48 0.88 -7.79 -1.69
C GLU A 48 0.90 -6.35 -1.15
N VAL A 49 0.16 -6.14 -0.06
CA VAL A 49 0.20 -4.92 0.74
C VAL A 49 1.27 -5.08 1.79
N ARG A 50 2.20 -4.12 1.87
CA ARG A 50 3.31 -4.13 2.83
C ARG A 50 3.25 -2.86 3.68
N VAL A 51 3.08 -3.01 4.98
CA VAL A 51 3.04 -1.90 5.94
C VAL A 51 4.33 -1.90 6.74
N GLY A 52 5.09 -0.81 6.68
CA GLY A 52 6.40 -0.70 7.32
C GLY A 52 6.64 0.66 7.96
N SER A 53 7.57 0.68 8.92
CA SER A 53 8.17 1.91 9.48
C SER A 53 9.17 2.53 8.49
N SER A 54 9.64 1.75 7.52
CA SER A 54 10.40 2.21 6.36
C SER A 54 10.15 1.27 5.17
N SER A 55 10.62 1.64 3.98
CA SER A 55 10.53 0.75 2.80
C SER A 55 11.30 -0.57 2.96
N ARG A 56 12.18 -0.68 3.95
CA ARG A 56 12.98 -1.88 4.22
C ARG A 56 12.62 -2.58 5.53
N ASP A 57 11.85 -1.93 6.41
CA ASP A 57 11.41 -2.45 7.71
C ASP A 57 9.89 -2.66 7.71
N ILE A 58 9.48 -3.82 7.19
CA ILE A 58 8.07 -4.19 7.01
C ILE A 58 7.58 -4.94 8.25
N LYS A 59 6.48 -4.48 8.84
CA LYS A 59 5.90 -5.02 10.08
C LYS A 59 4.67 -5.89 9.83
N LEU A 60 3.90 -5.59 8.79
CA LEU A 60 2.70 -6.33 8.42
C LEU A 60 2.65 -6.54 6.90
N THR A 61 2.10 -7.68 6.50
CA THR A 61 1.82 -8.02 5.10
C THR A 61 0.41 -8.55 4.96
N GLY A 62 -0.24 -8.23 3.85
CA GLY A 62 -1.53 -8.79 3.46
C GLY A 62 -1.59 -8.97 1.96
N ARG A 63 -2.58 -9.72 1.45
CA ARG A 63 -2.76 -9.92 0.00
C ARG A 63 -4.21 -9.75 -0.39
N PHE A 64 -4.42 -9.28 -1.61
CA PHE A 64 -5.72 -9.23 -2.26
C PHE A 64 -5.56 -9.49 -3.75
N THR A 65 -6.65 -9.90 -4.40
CA THR A 65 -6.65 -10.26 -5.82
C THR A 65 -7.54 -9.30 -6.61
N ILE A 66 -7.03 -8.82 -7.74
CA ILE A 66 -7.82 -8.12 -8.75
C ILE A 66 -8.20 -9.14 -9.83
N GLU A 67 -9.47 -9.53 -9.87
CA GLU A 67 -9.97 -10.58 -10.78
C GLU A 67 -10.32 -10.07 -12.18
N LYS A 68 -10.72 -8.80 -12.34
CA LYS A 68 -11.22 -8.23 -13.59
C LYS A 68 -10.66 -6.85 -13.90
#